data_AF-A0A177A113-F1
#
_entry.id   AF-A0A177A113-F1
#
_cell.length_a   1.000
_cell.length_b   1.000
_cell.length_c   1.000
_cell.angle_alpha   90.00
_cell.angle_beta   90.00
_cell.angle_gamma   90.00
#
_symmetry.space_group_name_H-M   'P 1'
#
loop_
_entity.id
_entity.type
_entity.pdbx_description
1 polymer ?
#
loop_
_entity_poly.entity_id
_entity_poly.type
_entity_poly.pdbx_seq_one_letter_code
_entity_poly.pdbx_strand_id
1 'polypeptide(L)'
;MRFPTLTLLALASASAASHWAGMENLPDGAYSGTNHRDGSTTMTSLDSGSTYTFNLVKPATEQAKRSDNALSKRLTSCWGYELDHGGTDDGVRELKDWAGTAGVDLASGNTRNYYGFNRKGVYVYYCINGLHTQGNLDIKDIEYAMWAMDKGCGMYQAGYFLWPGSPEIVGRCRSSTAICLG
;
A
#
# COMPACT_ATOMS: atom_id res chain seq x y z
N MET A 1 -8.57 35.16 -39.48
CA MET A 1 -7.53 34.36 -38.79
C MET A 1 -8.24 33.27 -38.00
N ARG A 2 -8.04 32.00 -38.37
CA ARG A 2 -8.66 30.85 -37.69
C ARG A 2 -7.57 30.16 -36.88
N PHE A 3 -7.70 30.14 -35.56
CA PHE A 3 -6.84 29.36 -34.67
C PHE A 3 -7.49 28.00 -34.45
N PRO A 4 -6.88 26.87 -34.87
CA PRO A 4 -7.30 25.56 -34.42
C PRO A 4 -6.72 25.32 -33.02
N THR A 5 -7.57 25.31 -32.01
CA THR A 5 -7.23 24.79 -30.68
C THR A 5 -7.04 23.28 -30.77
N LEU A 6 -5.79 22.82 -30.72
CA LEU A 6 -5.45 21.41 -30.53
C LEU A 6 -5.82 21.01 -29.09
N THR A 7 -6.86 20.21 -28.96
CA THR A 7 -7.23 19.55 -27.70
C THR A 7 -6.26 18.39 -27.48
N LEU A 8 -5.26 18.58 -26.61
CA LEU A 8 -4.44 17.48 -26.10
C LEU A 8 -5.29 16.63 -25.15
N LEU A 9 -5.78 15.48 -25.64
CA LEU A 9 -6.26 14.41 -24.77
C LEU A 9 -5.06 13.84 -24.00
N ALA A 10 -4.94 14.20 -22.73
CA ALA A 10 -4.06 13.51 -21.82
C ALA A 10 -4.63 12.10 -21.57
N LEU A 11 -4.02 11.07 -22.19
CA LEU A 11 -4.26 9.69 -21.80
C LEU A 11 -3.70 9.51 -20.38
N ALA A 12 -4.58 9.48 -19.38
CA ALA A 12 -4.26 8.97 -18.07
C ALA A 12 -3.98 7.46 -18.24
N SER A 13 -2.71 7.09 -18.32
CA SER A 13 -2.30 5.69 -18.22
C SER A 13 -2.59 5.22 -16.81
N ALA A 14 -3.76 4.61 -16.61
CA ALA A 14 -4.10 3.87 -15.41
C ALA A 14 -3.10 2.71 -15.28
N SER A 15 -2.11 2.87 -14.41
CA SER A 15 -1.16 1.81 -14.10
C SER A 15 -1.88 0.73 -13.30
N ALA A 16 -2.16 -0.40 -13.93
CA ALA A 16 -2.71 -1.55 -13.23
C ALA A 16 -1.66 -2.10 -12.27
N ALA A 17 -1.90 -1.98 -10.96
CA ALA A 17 -1.04 -2.57 -9.94
C ALA A 17 -1.10 -4.10 -10.02
N SER A 18 0.01 -4.77 -9.69
CA SER A 18 0.00 -6.23 -9.48
C SER A 18 -1.02 -6.59 -8.40
N HIS A 19 -1.67 -7.75 -8.53
CA HIS A 19 -2.71 -8.17 -7.60
C HIS A 19 -2.48 -9.60 -7.14
N TRP A 20 -2.90 -9.89 -5.91
CA TRP A 20 -2.92 -11.22 -5.33
C TRP A 20 -4.29 -11.84 -5.56
N ALA A 21 -4.33 -12.98 -6.27
CA ALA A 21 -5.59 -13.66 -6.60
C ALA A 21 -6.30 -14.13 -5.33
N GLY A 22 -7.58 -13.78 -5.20
CA GLY A 22 -8.45 -14.22 -4.12
C GLY A 22 -8.39 -13.34 -2.87
N MET A 23 -7.46 -12.38 -2.80
CA MET A 23 -7.34 -11.49 -1.65
C MET A 23 -8.49 -10.48 -1.56
N GLU A 24 -9.19 -10.21 -2.67
CA GLU A 24 -10.46 -9.47 -2.68
C GLU A 24 -11.56 -10.10 -1.83
N ASN A 25 -11.44 -11.39 -1.48
CA ASN A 25 -12.38 -12.11 -0.63
C ASN A 25 -11.90 -12.20 0.83
N LEU A 26 -10.85 -11.46 1.21
CA LEU A 26 -10.45 -11.38 2.60
C LEU A 26 -11.61 -10.80 3.43
N PRO A 27 -11.93 -11.42 4.58
CA PRO A 27 -12.81 -10.80 5.56
C PRO A 27 -12.27 -9.45 6.03
N ASP A 28 -13.14 -8.63 6.59
CA ASP A 28 -12.69 -7.47 7.33
C ASP A 28 -11.97 -7.96 8.60
N GLY A 29 -10.75 -7.48 8.83
CA GLY A 29 -9.96 -7.86 10.01
C GLY A 29 -8.57 -7.24 10.02
N ALA A 30 -7.85 -7.49 11.12
CA ALA A 30 -6.43 -7.20 11.24
C ALA A 30 -5.59 -8.38 10.73
N TYR A 31 -4.52 -8.07 10.00
CA TYR A 31 -3.66 -9.07 9.38
C TYR A 31 -2.18 -8.73 9.54
N SER A 32 -1.37 -9.74 9.84
CA SER A 32 0.08 -9.72 9.62
C SER A 32 0.41 -10.55 8.39
N GLY A 33 1.38 -10.14 7.57
CA GLY A 33 1.76 -10.93 6.41
C GLY A 33 3.21 -10.83 6.01
N THR A 34 3.66 -11.84 5.27
CA THR A 34 5.01 -11.92 4.73
C THR A 34 4.97 -12.18 3.24
N ASN A 35 5.81 -11.47 2.50
CA ASN A 35 5.97 -11.69 1.06
C ASN A 35 7.09 -12.68 0.77
N HIS A 36 6.77 -13.66 -0.07
CA HIS A 36 7.68 -14.70 -0.50
C HIS A 36 8.50 -14.26 -1.71
N ARG A 37 9.59 -14.98 -1.99
CA ARG A 37 10.49 -14.67 -3.12
C ARG A 37 9.82 -14.76 -4.49
N ASP A 38 8.77 -15.57 -4.61
CA ASP A 38 7.97 -15.71 -5.83
C ASP A 38 6.90 -14.60 -5.99
N GLY A 39 6.84 -13.66 -5.06
CA GLY A 39 5.88 -12.55 -5.04
C GLY A 39 4.53 -12.91 -4.42
N SER A 40 4.28 -14.18 -4.08
CA SER A 40 3.11 -14.58 -3.30
C SER A 40 3.18 -14.00 -1.90
N THR A 41 2.04 -14.01 -1.20
CA THR A 41 1.97 -13.53 0.18
C THR A 41 1.24 -14.52 1.06
N THR A 42 1.70 -14.66 2.29
CA THR A 42 0.98 -15.36 3.35
C THR A 42 0.55 -14.35 4.40
N MET A 43 -0.75 -14.36 4.71
CA MET A 43 -1.39 -13.48 5.67
C MET A 43 -2.03 -14.30 6.78
N THR A 44 -1.86 -13.86 8.01
CA THR A 44 -2.52 -14.45 9.18
C THR A 44 -3.49 -13.43 9.75
N SER A 45 -4.76 -13.80 9.84
CA SER A 45 -5.78 -13.05 10.57
C SER A 45 -5.44 -13.08 12.05
N LEU A 46 -5.37 -11.91 12.67
CA LEU A 46 -5.02 -11.79 14.08
C LEU A 46 -6.19 -12.07 15.00
N ASP A 47 -7.42 -11.93 14.50
CA ASP A 47 -8.64 -12.23 15.26
C ASP A 47 -8.93 -13.73 15.32
N SER A 48 -8.71 -14.45 14.21
CA SER A 48 -9.06 -15.88 14.10
C SER A 48 -7.86 -16.84 14.12
N GLY A 49 -6.65 -16.33 13.90
CA GLY A 49 -5.46 -17.16 13.67
C GLY A 49 -5.43 -17.86 12.30
N SER A 50 -6.43 -17.64 11.45
CA SER A 50 -6.51 -18.27 10.12
C SER A 50 -5.43 -17.72 9.19
N THR A 51 -4.74 -18.61 8.48
CA THR A 51 -3.71 -18.25 7.51
C THR A 51 -4.21 -18.43 6.07
N TYR A 52 -3.94 -17.43 5.23
CA TYR A 52 -4.30 -17.39 3.82
C TYR A 52 -3.03 -17.20 2.99
N THR A 53 -2.91 -17.92 1.89
CA THR A 53 -1.81 -17.74 0.93
C THR A 53 -2.38 -17.34 -0.41
N PHE A 54 -1.89 -16.23 -0.95
CA PHE A 54 -2.35 -15.69 -2.22
C PHE A 54 -1.21 -15.61 -3.22
N ASN A 55 -1.46 -16.12 -4.42
CA ASN A 55 -0.49 -16.09 -5.50
C ASN A 55 -0.53 -14.72 -6.20
N LEU A 56 0.64 -14.21 -6.55
CA LEU A 56 0.74 -13.00 -7.36
C LEU A 56 0.27 -13.31 -8.78
N VAL A 57 -0.80 -12.65 -9.19
CA VAL A 57 -1.23 -12.64 -10.59
C VAL A 57 -0.53 -11.48 -11.28
N LYS A 58 0.09 -11.75 -12.41
CA LYS A 58 0.64 -10.71 -13.28
C LYS A 58 -0.49 -10.13 -14.15
N PRO A 59 -0.89 -8.85 -14.01
CA PRO A 59 -1.56 -8.15 -15.10
C PRO A 59 -0.57 -7.75 -16.22
N ALA A 60 -1.09 -7.58 -17.44
CA ALA A 60 -0.38 -7.59 -18.73
C ALA A 60 0.74 -6.54 -18.91
N THR A 61 1.83 -7.00 -19.55
CA THR A 61 2.91 -6.26 -20.24
C THR A 61 3.58 -5.07 -19.54
N GLU A 62 4.87 -5.27 -19.24
CA GLU A 62 5.94 -4.25 -19.11
C GLU A 62 5.56 -2.90 -18.48
N GLN A 63 5.37 -2.88 -17.16
CA GLN A 63 5.87 -1.79 -16.30
C GLN A 63 5.87 -2.14 -14.79
N ALA A 64 6.10 -3.41 -14.46
CA ALA A 64 6.47 -3.80 -13.08
C ALA A 64 7.89 -3.34 -12.70
N LYS A 65 8.61 -2.65 -13.60
CA LYS A 65 9.68 -1.71 -13.25
C LYS A 65 9.08 -0.31 -13.22
N ARG A 66 8.53 0.10 -12.07
CA ARG A 66 8.28 1.51 -11.80
C ARG A 66 9.63 2.20 -11.94
N SER A 67 9.80 3.04 -12.96
CA SER A 67 11.10 3.54 -13.44
C SER A 67 12.11 3.81 -12.31
N ASP A 68 13.22 3.08 -12.33
CA ASP A 68 14.38 3.26 -11.43
C ASP A 68 14.89 4.73 -11.42
N ASN A 69 14.50 5.53 -12.40
CA ASN A 69 14.95 6.92 -12.60
C ASN A 69 13.98 8.01 -12.09
N ALA A 70 12.81 7.68 -11.52
CA ALA A 70 11.87 8.70 -11.00
C ALA A 70 11.72 8.70 -9.46
N LEU A 71 12.34 7.74 -8.77
CA LEU A 71 12.22 7.53 -7.32
C LEU A 71 12.99 8.54 -6.46
N SER A 72 13.85 9.38 -7.04
CA SER A 72 14.77 10.22 -6.25
C SER A 72 14.09 11.33 -5.42
N LYS A 73 12.81 11.67 -5.63
CA LYS A 73 12.19 12.82 -4.94
C LYS A 73 10.74 12.69 -4.48
N ARG A 74 10.01 11.65 -4.89
CA ARG A 74 8.61 11.50 -4.50
C ARG A 74 8.49 10.51 -3.35
N LEU A 75 8.26 11.05 -2.15
CA LEU A 75 7.93 10.26 -0.96
C LEU A 75 6.59 9.54 -1.13
N THR A 76 5.72 10.06 -2.00
CA THR A 76 4.39 9.52 -2.24
C THR A 76 4.28 8.89 -3.63
N SER A 77 3.71 7.68 -3.70
CA SER A 77 3.29 7.01 -4.94
C SER A 77 1.77 7.02 -5.04
N CYS A 78 1.26 7.56 -6.15
CA CYS A 78 -0.18 7.72 -6.41
C CYS A 78 -0.63 6.74 -7.50
N TRP A 79 -1.69 5.99 -7.26
CA TRP A 79 -2.13 4.92 -8.18
C TRP A 79 -3.36 5.28 -9.02
N GLY A 80 -3.92 6.49 -8.84
CA GLY A 80 -4.89 7.07 -9.76
C GLY A 80 -6.32 6.51 -9.68
N TYR A 81 -6.63 5.71 -8.66
CA TYR A 81 -7.99 5.23 -8.41
C TYR A 81 -8.44 5.53 -6.99
N GLU A 82 -9.73 5.80 -6.83
CA GLU A 82 -10.36 6.06 -5.53
C GLU A 82 -10.71 4.77 -4.79
N LEU A 83 -10.71 4.89 -3.48
CA LEU A 83 -11.03 3.86 -2.50
C LEU A 83 -12.38 4.17 -1.86
N ASP A 84 -12.98 3.16 -1.22
CA ASP A 84 -14.12 3.41 -0.35
C ASP A 84 -13.71 4.35 0.79
N HIS A 85 -14.46 5.44 0.98
CA HIS A 85 -14.12 6.46 1.97
C HIS A 85 -14.22 5.89 3.38
N GLY A 86 -15.31 5.16 3.66
CA GLY A 86 -15.53 4.56 4.96
C GLY A 86 -14.47 3.51 5.29
N GLY A 87 -14.10 2.66 4.33
CA GLY A 87 -13.05 1.66 4.48
C GLY A 87 -11.68 2.30 4.70
N THR A 88 -11.40 3.42 4.02
CA THR A 88 -10.18 4.20 4.24
C THR A 88 -10.13 4.78 5.65
N ASP A 89 -11.18 5.47 6.08
CA ASP A 89 -11.23 6.13 7.38
C ASP A 89 -11.18 5.12 8.53
N ASP A 90 -11.95 4.02 8.41
CA ASP A 90 -11.96 2.92 9.38
C ASP A 90 -10.57 2.23 9.45
N GLY A 91 -9.97 1.92 8.31
CA GLY A 91 -8.66 1.28 8.26
C GLY A 91 -7.52 2.15 8.80
N VAL A 92 -7.56 3.48 8.55
CA VAL A 92 -6.59 4.43 9.11
C VAL A 92 -6.76 4.55 10.62
N ARG A 93 -7.99 4.65 11.12
CA ARG A 93 -8.26 4.69 12.56
C ARG A 93 -7.72 3.44 13.25
N GLU A 94 -7.95 2.26 12.68
CA GLU A 94 -7.47 1.01 13.28
C GLU A 94 -5.95 0.86 13.21
N LEU A 95 -5.31 1.32 12.13
CA LEU A 95 -3.86 1.37 12.07
C LEU A 95 -3.27 2.26 13.17
N LYS A 96 -3.92 3.40 13.46
CA LYS A 96 -3.55 4.26 14.59
C LYS A 96 -3.77 3.58 15.93
N ASP A 97 -4.89 2.90 16.12
CA ASP A 97 -5.21 2.18 17.35
C ASP A 97 -4.18 1.06 17.62
N TRP A 98 -3.73 0.36 16.58
CA TRP A 98 -2.68 -0.65 16.66
C TRP A 98 -1.31 -0.06 17.00
N ALA A 99 -0.90 0.99 16.29
CA ALA A 99 0.39 1.64 16.49
C ALA A 99 0.52 2.30 17.88
N GLY A 100 -0.58 2.90 18.35
CA GLY A 100 -0.61 3.64 19.60
C GLY A 100 0.35 4.83 19.64
N THR A 101 0.40 5.51 20.79
CA THR A 101 1.26 6.69 20.96
C THR A 101 2.72 6.36 21.23
N ALA A 102 3.02 5.13 21.66
CA ALA A 102 4.38 4.66 21.94
C ALA A 102 5.06 4.04 20.71
N GLY A 103 4.29 3.83 19.64
CA GLY A 103 4.72 3.15 18.44
C GLY A 103 4.78 1.64 18.59
N VAL A 104 4.83 0.96 17.44
CA VAL A 104 5.03 -0.50 17.35
C VAL A 104 6.18 -0.79 16.40
N ASP A 105 7.10 -1.63 16.86
CA ASP A 105 8.19 -2.15 16.03
C ASP A 105 7.69 -3.23 15.08
N LEU A 106 8.10 -3.12 13.82
CA LEU A 106 7.96 -4.17 12.83
C LEU A 106 9.33 -4.46 12.23
N ALA A 107 9.70 -5.74 12.19
CA ALA A 107 10.97 -6.18 11.63
C ALA A 107 10.76 -7.12 10.45
N SER A 108 11.60 -7.00 9.44
CA SER A 108 11.72 -7.94 8.33
C SER A 108 12.93 -8.85 8.53
N GLY A 109 12.77 -10.11 8.14
CA GLY A 109 13.86 -11.10 8.14
C GLY A 109 14.34 -11.37 6.73
N ASN A 110 14.35 -12.66 6.36
CA ASN A 110 14.60 -13.12 5.00
C ASN A 110 13.46 -12.78 4.01
N THR A 111 12.34 -12.31 4.54
CA THR A 111 11.16 -11.87 3.81
C THR A 111 10.75 -10.49 4.32
N ARG A 112 10.12 -9.71 3.42
CA ARG A 112 9.48 -8.45 3.79
C ARG A 112 8.25 -8.73 4.64
N ASN A 113 7.97 -7.82 5.56
CA ASN A 113 6.94 -8.00 6.56
C ASN A 113 6.01 -6.79 6.56
N TYR A 114 4.72 -7.02 6.78
CA TYR A 114 3.72 -5.97 6.85
C TYR A 114 2.60 -6.30 7.84
N TYR A 115 1.95 -5.25 8.30
CA TYR A 115 0.77 -5.29 9.14
C TYR A 115 -0.31 -4.41 8.49
N GLY A 116 -1.57 -4.81 8.51
CA GLY A 116 -2.63 -3.98 7.97
C GLY A 116 -4.05 -4.44 8.29
N PHE A 117 -4.99 -3.60 7.91
CA PHE A 117 -6.41 -3.77 8.15
C PHE A 117 -7.16 -3.80 6.83
N ASN A 118 -8.00 -4.82 6.67
CA ASN A 118 -8.97 -4.87 5.59
C ASN A 118 -10.32 -4.35 6.09
N ARG A 119 -10.87 -3.32 5.42
CA ARG A 119 -12.18 -2.75 5.72
C ARG A 119 -12.90 -2.40 4.43
N LYS A 120 -14.07 -3.01 4.18
CA LYS A 120 -14.90 -2.72 2.99
C LYS A 120 -14.11 -2.81 1.67
N GLY A 121 -13.17 -3.75 1.57
CA GLY A 121 -12.32 -3.93 0.38
C GLY A 121 -11.19 -2.90 0.23
N VAL A 122 -10.94 -2.10 1.27
CA VAL A 122 -9.77 -1.21 1.38
C VAL A 122 -8.78 -1.83 2.37
N TYR A 123 -7.52 -1.90 1.97
CA TYR A 123 -6.42 -2.36 2.80
C TYR A 123 -5.51 -1.20 3.15
N VAL A 124 -5.47 -0.86 4.44
CA VAL A 124 -4.57 0.17 5.01
C VAL A 124 -3.46 -0.53 5.75
N TYR A 125 -2.20 -0.19 5.47
CA TYR A 125 -1.08 -1.01 5.87
C TYR A 125 0.17 -0.22 6.23
N TYR A 126 1.01 -0.88 7.03
CA TYR A 126 2.40 -0.54 7.30
C TYR A 126 3.31 -1.70 6.88
N CYS A 127 4.42 -1.39 6.23
CA CYS A 127 5.31 -2.37 5.63
C CYS A 127 6.78 -2.00 5.86
N ILE A 128 7.59 -3.01 6.17
CA ILE A 128 9.05 -2.95 6.06
C ILE A 128 9.45 -3.53 4.70
N ASN A 129 9.70 -2.65 3.74
CA ASN A 129 9.94 -3.00 2.34
C ASN A 129 11.41 -3.39 2.03
N GLY A 130 12.27 -3.39 3.05
CA GLY A 130 13.65 -3.88 3.03
C GLY A 130 13.76 -5.26 3.69
N LEU A 131 14.86 -5.97 3.43
CA LEU A 131 15.20 -7.23 4.13
C LEU A 131 16.14 -6.94 5.29
N HIS A 132 16.01 -7.71 6.38
CA HIS A 132 16.85 -7.54 7.58
C HIS A 132 16.85 -6.10 8.13
N THR A 133 15.69 -5.44 8.04
CA THR A 133 15.50 -4.07 8.52
C THR A 133 14.37 -4.04 9.52
N GLN A 134 14.29 -2.97 10.29
CA GLN A 134 13.19 -2.74 11.21
C GLN A 134 12.76 -1.28 11.10
N GLY A 135 11.53 -1.03 11.53
CA GLY A 135 10.95 0.28 11.62
C GLY A 135 10.02 0.37 12.81
N ASN A 136 9.69 1.58 13.22
CA ASN A 136 8.76 1.87 14.30
C ASN A 136 7.69 2.80 13.76
N LEU A 137 6.43 2.46 13.98
CA LEU A 137 5.33 3.29 13.52
C LEU A 137 4.50 3.74 14.71
N ASP A 138 4.34 5.05 14.88
CA ASP A 138 3.39 5.64 15.82
C ASP A 138 2.21 6.35 15.13
N ILE A 139 1.29 6.89 15.93
CA ILE A 139 0.13 7.65 15.43
C ILE A 139 0.54 8.87 14.59
N LYS A 140 1.59 9.61 14.98
CA LYS A 140 2.02 10.83 14.28
C LYS A 140 2.64 10.49 12.93
N ASP A 141 3.35 9.37 12.85
CA ASP A 141 3.90 8.84 11.60
C ASP A 141 2.77 8.51 10.61
N ILE A 142 1.72 7.84 11.09
CA ILE A 142 0.54 7.54 10.27
C ILE A 142 -0.15 8.82 9.81
N GLU A 143 -0.34 9.79 10.70
CA GLU A 143 -0.95 11.08 10.36
C GLU A 143 -0.15 11.85 9.32
N TYR A 144 1.16 11.89 9.47
CA TYR A 144 2.05 12.53 8.52
C TYR A 144 2.02 11.83 7.16
N ALA A 145 2.09 10.49 7.14
CA ALA A 145 2.02 9.70 5.92
C ALA A 145 0.69 9.92 5.18
N MET A 146 -0.45 9.85 5.90
CA MET A 146 -1.77 10.10 5.32
C MET A 146 -1.90 11.53 4.79
N TRP A 147 -1.47 12.53 5.56
CA TRP A 147 -1.48 13.93 5.10
C TRP A 147 -0.63 14.14 3.83
N ALA A 148 0.56 13.53 3.78
CA ALA A 148 1.44 13.62 2.61
C ALA A 148 0.83 12.92 1.39
N MET A 149 0.14 11.80 1.61
CA MET A 149 -0.62 11.10 0.58
C MET A 149 -1.80 11.92 0.08
N ASP A 150 -2.60 12.48 0.97
CA ASP A 150 -3.78 13.29 0.62
C ASP A 150 -3.38 14.53 -0.19
N LYS A 151 -2.29 15.19 0.21
CA LYS A 151 -1.74 16.35 -0.49
C LYS A 151 -1.19 16.00 -1.87
N GLY A 152 -0.58 14.82 -2.02
CA GLY A 152 0.07 14.39 -3.27
C GLY A 152 -0.85 13.69 -4.26
N CYS A 153 -1.80 12.91 -3.75
CA CYS A 153 -2.63 11.98 -4.51
C CYS A 153 -4.13 12.30 -4.45
N GLY A 154 -4.60 12.97 -3.41
CA GLY A 154 -6.03 13.11 -3.09
C GLY A 154 -6.46 12.22 -1.91
N MET A 155 -7.46 12.69 -1.17
CA MET A 155 -7.83 12.20 0.17
C MET A 155 -8.22 10.71 0.23
N TYR A 156 -8.78 10.17 -0.85
CA TYR A 156 -9.21 8.77 -0.90
C TYR A 156 -8.57 8.01 -2.05
N GLN A 157 -7.48 8.55 -2.61
CA GLN A 157 -6.77 7.89 -3.68
C GLN A 157 -5.82 6.83 -3.12
N ALA A 158 -5.76 5.70 -3.81
CA ALA A 158 -4.81 4.63 -3.50
C ALA A 158 -3.37 5.05 -3.77
N GLY A 159 -2.47 4.53 -2.93
CA GLY A 159 -1.06 4.88 -2.97
C GLY A 159 -0.33 4.50 -1.69
N TYR A 160 0.89 5.01 -1.56
CA TYR A 160 1.67 4.91 -0.35
C TYR A 160 2.62 6.08 -0.16
N PHE A 161 3.05 6.26 1.09
CA PHE A 161 4.15 7.11 1.51
C PHE A 161 5.35 6.25 1.92
N LEU A 162 6.55 6.63 1.48
CA LEU A 162 7.85 6.04 1.77
C LEU A 162 8.72 7.10 2.45
N TRP A 163 9.25 6.79 3.63
CA TRP A 163 10.15 7.70 4.33
C TRP A 163 11.48 7.83 3.58
N PRO A 164 12.01 9.05 3.40
CA PRO A 164 13.27 9.23 2.69
C PRO A 164 14.41 8.52 3.41
N GLY A 165 15.08 7.61 2.70
CA GLY A 165 16.20 6.82 3.24
C GLY A 165 15.79 5.66 4.15
N SER A 166 14.49 5.39 4.30
CA SER A 166 13.97 4.29 5.12
C SER A 166 13.25 3.25 4.25
N PRO A 167 13.25 1.96 4.63
CA PRO A 167 12.45 0.92 3.99
C PRO A 167 10.97 0.95 4.40
N GLU A 168 10.57 1.84 5.29
CA GLU A 168 9.23 1.92 5.86
C GLU A 168 8.24 2.49 4.85
N ILE A 169 7.07 1.86 4.75
CA ILE A 169 5.98 2.31 3.87
C ILE A 169 4.68 2.28 4.66
N VAL A 170 3.91 3.37 4.59
CA VAL A 170 2.49 3.38 4.97
C VAL A 170 1.65 3.63 3.74
N GLY A 171 0.58 2.86 3.54
CA GLY A 171 -0.25 3.01 2.35
C GLY A 171 -1.69 2.57 2.53
N ARG A 172 -2.48 2.82 1.49
CA ARG A 172 -3.86 2.39 1.36
C ARG A 172 -4.16 1.98 -0.08
N CYS A 173 -4.87 0.88 -0.25
CA CYS A 173 -5.19 0.34 -1.56
C CYS A 173 -6.44 -0.54 -1.53
N ARG A 174 -6.85 -1.06 -2.69
CA ARG A 174 -7.81 -2.18 -2.70
C ARG A 174 -7.17 -3.42 -2.11
N SER A 175 -7.93 -4.26 -1.44
CA SER A 175 -7.41 -5.45 -0.74
C SER A 175 -6.67 -6.41 -1.64
N SER A 176 -7.08 -6.60 -2.89
CA SER A 176 -6.33 -7.46 -3.81
C SER A 176 -5.00 -6.90 -4.29
N THR A 177 -4.66 -5.64 -3.98
CA THR A 177 -3.44 -5.03 -4.50
C THR A 177 -2.22 -5.58 -3.80
N ALA A 178 -1.22 -6.01 -4.57
CA ALA A 178 0.04 -6.47 -4.01
C ALA A 178 0.84 -5.30 -3.43
N ILE A 179 1.29 -5.45 -2.19
CA ILE A 179 2.04 -4.45 -1.42
C ILE A 179 3.39 -5.01 -0.97
N CYS A 180 4.28 -4.14 -0.50
CA CYS A 180 5.53 -4.56 0.16
C CYS A 180 6.45 -5.46 -0.69
N LEU A 181 6.54 -5.19 -2.01
CA LEU A 181 7.22 -6.07 -2.97
C LEU A 181 8.72 -5.77 -3.19
N GLY A 182 9.27 -4.68 -2.62
CA GLY A 182 10.63 -4.20 -2.88
C GLY A 182 10.66 -3.05 -3.86
#